data_AF-A0A314ZIH0-F1
#
_entry.id   AF-A0A314ZIH0-F1
#
_cell.length_a   1.000
_cell.length_b   1.000
_cell.length_c   1.000
_cell.angle_alpha   90.00
_cell.angle_beta   90.00
_cell.angle_gamma   90.00
#
_symmetry.space_group_name_H-M   'P 1'
#
loop_
_entity.id
_entity.type
_entity.pdbx_description
1 polymer ?
#
loop_
_entity_poly.entity_id
_entity_poly.type
_entity_poly.pdbx_seq_one_letter_code
_entity_poly.pdbx_strand_id
1 'polypeptide(L)'
;MDNNILHIAAEFKHIDFFKQIPPQLSLFWATNNKGETPLHVADRVDCDEGVEFLINHEKKLRVDDEEKIIQGVARGLLYLHHDSCLK
;
A
#
# COMPACT_ATOMS: atom_id res chain seq x y z
N MET A 1 17.12 -13.18 0.90
CA MET A 1 16.18 -13.05 2.04
C MET A 1 15.04 -13.98 1.69
N ASP A 2 14.80 -15.02 2.49
CA ASP A 2 13.73 -15.98 2.22
C ASP A 2 12.34 -15.34 2.29
N ASN A 3 11.30 -16.13 2.02
CA ASN A 3 9.90 -15.74 2.16
C ASN A 3 9.67 -14.91 3.42
N ASN A 4 9.23 -13.68 3.21
CA ASN A 4 8.78 -12.84 4.32
C ASN A 4 7.41 -13.35 4.84
N ILE A 5 6.95 -12.84 5.98
CA ILE A 5 5.70 -13.30 6.59
C ILE A 5 4.48 -13.16 5.67
N LEU A 6 4.46 -12.19 4.75
CA LEU A 6 3.37 -12.01 3.77
C LEU A 6 3.43 -13.02 2.62
N HIS A 7 4.62 -13.52 2.24
CA HIS A 7 4.69 -14.65 1.31
C HIS A 7 4.07 -15.90 1.94
N ILE A 8 4.40 -16.17 3.21
CA ILE A 8 3.84 -17.31 3.95
C ILE A 8 2.32 -17.15 4.10
N ALA A 9 1.84 -15.96 4.49
CA ALA A 9 0.42 -15.70 4.60
C ALA A 9 -0.32 -15.87 3.26
N ALA A 10 0.26 -15.42 2.14
CA ALA A 10 -0.30 -15.63 0.81
C ALA A 10 -0.35 -17.12 0.44
N GLU A 11 0.74 -17.86 0.67
CA GLU A 11 0.86 -19.29 0.35
C GLU A 11 -0.21 -20.13 1.03
N PHE A 12 -0.53 -19.79 2.28
CA PHE A 12 -1.55 -20.46 3.08
C PHE A 12 -2.92 -19.76 3.07
N LYS A 13 -3.13 -18.77 2.18
CA LYS A 13 -4.40 -18.03 2.01
C LYS A 13 -4.93 -17.33 3.27
N HIS A 14 -4.04 -16.89 4.17
CA HIS A 14 -4.39 -16.14 5.39
C HIS A 14 -4.48 -14.63 5.11
N ILE A 15 -5.44 -14.22 4.28
CA ILE A 15 -5.54 -12.82 3.82
C ILE A 15 -5.90 -11.84 4.94
N ASP A 16 -6.64 -12.29 5.96
CA ASP A 16 -6.94 -11.48 7.15
C ASP A 16 -5.70 -11.04 7.93
N PHE A 17 -4.57 -11.73 7.75
CA PHE A 17 -3.30 -11.29 8.35
C PHE A 17 -2.80 -9.99 7.70
N PHE A 18 -3.01 -9.80 6.40
CA PHE A 18 -2.56 -8.60 5.68
C PHE A 18 -3.25 -7.34 6.24
N LYS A 19 -4.51 -7.45 6.67
CA LYS A 19 -5.29 -6.36 7.28
C LYS A 19 -4.71 -5.89 8.63
N GLN A 20 -3.89 -6.71 9.29
CA GLN A 20 -3.25 -6.38 10.56
C GLN A 20 -1.91 -5.68 10.38
N ILE A 21 -1.39 -5.60 9.14
CA ILE A 21 -0.09 -5.04 8.83
C ILE A 21 -0.26 -3.60 8.33
N PRO A 22 0.54 -2.63 8.83
CA PRO A 22 0.49 -1.25 8.34
C PRO A 22 0.71 -1.19 6.82
N PRO A 23 -0.16 -0.50 6.07
CA PRO A 23 -0.24 -0.66 4.62
C PRO A 23 0.98 -0.11 3.87
N GLN A 24 1.66 0.89 4.43
CA GLN A 24 2.86 1.52 3.88
C GLN A 24 4.16 0.71 4.06
N LEU A 25 4.10 -0.50 4.63
CA LEU A 25 5.32 -1.30 4.81
C LEU A 25 5.81 -1.86 3.48
N SER A 26 7.12 -1.72 3.23
CA SER A 26 7.79 -2.28 2.04
C SER A 26 7.66 -3.79 1.91
N LEU A 27 7.27 -4.47 3.00
CA LEU A 27 7.03 -5.90 3.07
C LEU A 27 6.03 -6.42 2.02
N PHE A 28 5.02 -5.61 1.68
CA PHE A 28 4.00 -5.95 0.67
C PHE A 28 4.62 -6.16 -0.72
N TRP A 29 5.74 -5.49 -1.01
CA TRP A 29 6.38 -5.47 -2.32
C TRP A 29 7.80 -6.05 -2.33
N ALA A 30 8.27 -6.51 -1.18
CA ALA A 30 9.57 -7.17 -1.07
C ALA A 30 9.55 -8.51 -1.82
N THR A 31 10.63 -8.81 -2.53
CA THR A 31 10.79 -10.06 -3.27
C THR A 31 11.57 -11.11 -2.47
N ASN A 32 11.16 -12.37 -2.56
CA ASN A 32 11.94 -13.51 -2.06
C ASN A 32 13.14 -13.84 -2.97
N ASN A 33 13.88 -14.91 -2.65
CA ASN A 33 15.02 -15.39 -3.44
C ASN A 33 14.68 -15.83 -4.88
N LYS A 34 13.40 -16.06 -5.20
CA LYS A 34 12.91 -16.38 -6.55
C LYS A 34 12.45 -15.14 -7.33
N GLY A 35 12.54 -13.94 -6.73
CA GLY A 35 11.99 -12.72 -7.31
C GLY A 35 10.46 -12.61 -7.20
N GLU A 36 9.82 -13.49 -6.45
CA GLU A 36 8.37 -13.45 -6.22
C GLU A 36 8.06 -12.43 -5.11
N THR A 37 6.97 -11.69 -5.27
CA THR A 37 6.35 -10.87 -4.21
C THR A 37 5.21 -11.67 -3.55
N PRO A 38 4.63 -11.21 -2.42
CA PRO A 38 3.42 -11.82 -1.87
C PRO A 38 2.28 -11.96 -2.89
N LEU A 39 2.17 -11.04 -3.86
CA LEU A 39 1.19 -11.11 -4.94
C LEU A 39 1.44 -12.29 -5.88
N HIS A 40 2.69 -12.53 -6.30
CA HIS A 40 3.05 -13.67 -7.14
C HIS A 40 2.71 -15.00 -6.45
N VAL A 41 2.95 -15.07 -5.14
CA VAL A 41 2.62 -16.27 -4.36
C VAL A 41 1.10 -16.47 -4.27
N ALA A 42 0.32 -15.40 -4.06
CA ALA A 42 -1.14 -15.48 -3.99
C ALA A 42 -1.76 -15.95 -5.32
N ASP A 43 -1.25 -15.43 -6.45
CA ASP A 43 -1.63 -15.85 -7.80
C ASP A 43 -1.30 -17.33 -8.04
N ARG A 44 -0.07 -17.76 -7.72
CA ARG A 44 0.40 -19.14 -7.89
C ARG A 44 -0.43 -20.18 -7.15
N VAL A 45 -1.03 -19.83 -6.01
CA VAL A 45 -1.85 -20.75 -5.19
C VAL A 45 -3.36 -20.59 -5.44
N ASP A 46 -3.75 -19.85 -6.49
CA ASP A 46 -5.16 -19.54 -6.82
C ASP A 46 -5.90 -18.94 -5.61
N CYS A 47 -5.34 -17.88 -5.02
CA CYS A 47 -5.96 -17.12 -3.96
C CYS A 47 -6.51 -15.79 -4.51
N ASP A 48 -7.69 -15.86 -5.13
CA ASP A 48 -8.36 -14.70 -5.73
C ASP A 48 -8.54 -13.56 -4.72
N GLU A 49 -8.94 -13.88 -3.47
CA GLU A 49 -9.09 -12.89 -2.41
C GLU A 49 -7.75 -12.19 -2.10
N GLY A 50 -6.64 -12.93 -2.09
CA GLY A 50 -5.32 -12.38 -1.83
C GLY A 50 -4.82 -11.49 -2.97
N VAL A 51 -5.05 -11.91 -4.21
CA VAL A 51 -4.74 -11.14 -5.40
C VAL A 51 -5.55 -9.84 -5.43
N GLU A 52 -6.86 -9.92 -5.22
CA GLU A 52 -7.75 -8.77 -5.16
C GLU A 52 -7.34 -7.81 -4.03
N PHE A 53 -7.08 -8.33 -2.84
CA PHE A 53 -6.64 -7.54 -1.69
C PHE A 53 -5.38 -6.75 -2.02
N LEU A 54 -4.34 -7.41 -2.56
CA LEU A 54 -3.05 -6.79 -2.85
C LEU A 54 -3.14 -5.75 -3.97
N ILE A 55 -3.93 -6.01 -5.02
CA ILE A 55 -4.16 -5.03 -6.09
C ILE A 55 -4.89 -3.80 -5.56
N ASN A 56 -5.94 -3.99 -4.75
CA ASN A 56 -6.71 -2.88 -4.19
C ASN A 56 -5.90 -2.09 -3.16
N HIS A 57 -5.02 -2.76 -2.42
CA HIS A 57 -4.10 -2.14 -1.48
C HIS A 57 -3.15 -1.15 -2.17
N GLU A 58 -2.51 -1.56 -3.26
CA GLU A 58 -1.62 -0.68 -4.05
C GLU A 58 -2.38 0.52 -4.62
N LYS A 59 -3.58 0.31 -5.16
CA LYS A 59 -4.42 1.40 -5.69
C LYS A 59 -4.76 2.42 -4.61
N LYS A 60 -5.10 1.96 -3.40
CA LYS A 60 -5.46 2.84 -2.28
C LYS A 60 -4.29 3.70 -1.82
N LEU A 61 -3.09 3.11 -1.71
CA LEU A 61 -1.89 3.85 -1.33
C LEU A 61 -1.61 5.02 -2.28
N ARG A 62 -1.81 4.84 -3.60
CA ARG A 62 -1.63 5.91 -4.59
C ARG A 62 -2.61 7.06 -4.40
N VAL A 63 -3.89 6.75 -4.14
CA VAL A 63 -4.93 7.77 -3.91
C VAL A 63 -4.65 8.57 -2.64
N ASP A 64 -4.21 7.90 -1.56
CA ASP A 64 -3.88 8.56 -0.30
C ASP A 64 -2.70 9.54 -0.45
N ASP A 65 -1.75 9.25 -1.33
CA ASP A 65 -0.61 10.13 -1.59
C ASP A 65 -1.01 11.36 -2.44
N GLU A 66 -1.87 11.17 -3.45
CA GLU A 66 -2.42 12.29 -4.24
C GLU A 66 -3.26 13.25 -3.37
N GLU A 67 -4.12 12.72 -2.50
CA GLU A 67 -4.96 13.51 -1.61
C GLU A 67 -4.11 14.34 -0.63
N LYS A 68 -3.05 13.76 -0.05
CA LYS A 68 -2.12 14.50 0.82
C LYS A 68 -1.43 15.66 0.09
N ILE A 69 -1.05 15.45 -1.17
CA ILE A 69 -0.44 16.50 -2.00
C ILE A 69 -1.45 17.64 -2.20
N ILE A 70 -2.69 17.33 -2.59
CA ILE A 70 -3.74 18.32 -2.82
C ILE A 70 -4.03 19.11 -1.54
N GLN A 71 -4.18 18.43 -0.39
CA GLN A 71 -4.39 19.08 0.90
C GLN A 71 -3.22 19.97 1.31
N GLY A 72 -1.98 19.53 1.07
CA GLY A 72 -0.79 20.32 1.34
C GLY A 72 -0.76 21.62 0.52
N VAL A 73 -1.04 21.53 -0.78
CA VAL A 73 -1.13 22.68 -1.68
C VAL A 73 -2.27 23.63 -1.26
N ALA A 74 -3.46 23.09 -0.98
CA ALA A 74 -4.63 23.88 -0.58
C ALA A 74 -4.38 24.65 0.73
N ARG A 75 -3.76 24.02 1.73
CA ARG A 75 -3.35 24.68 2.98
C ARG A 75 -2.34 25.78 2.72
N GLY A 76 -1.32 25.54 1.88
CA GLY A 76 -0.33 26.55 1.51
C GLY A 76 -0.96 27.79 0.86
N LEU A 77 -1.89 27.60 -0.08
CA LEU A 77 -2.60 28.70 -0.73
C LEU A 77 -3.48 29.50 0.25
N LEU A 78 -4.15 28.82 1.19
CA LEU A 78 -4.96 29.48 2.21
C LEU A 78 -4.12 30.39 3.14
N TYR A 79 -2.93 29.93 3.55
CA TYR A 79 -2.01 30.76 4.35
C TYR A 79 -1.57 32.01 3.58
N LEU A 80 -1.20 31.88 2.31
CA LEU A 80 -0.81 33.00 1.46
C LEU A 80 -1.95 34.03 1.27
N HIS A 81 -3.19 33.55 1.23
CA HIS A 81 -4.36 34.42 1.10
C HIS A 81 -4.66 35.19 2.38
N HIS A 82 -4.41 34.60 3.56
CA HIS A 82 -4.59 35.27 4.85
C HIS A 82 -3.52 36.35 5.08
N ASP A 83 -2.26 36.10 4.74
CA ASP A 83 -1.18 37.10 4.84
C ASP A 83 -1.35 38.27 3.85
N SER A 84 -2.02 38.04 2.73
CA SER A 84 -2.32 39.09 1.75
C SER A 84 -3.37 40.09 2.24
N CYS A 85 -4.18 39.75 3.25
CA CYS A 85 -5.21 40.63 3.81
C CYS A 85 -4.71 41.50 4.99
N LEU A 86 -3.44 41.36 5.39
CA LEU A 86 -2.80 42.07 6.52
C LEU A 86 -2.07 43.36 6.10
N LYS A 87 -2.42 43.99 4.97
CA LYS A 87 -1.85 45.28 4.52
C LYS A 87 -2.83 46.43 4.70
#